data_AF-A0AAW3R0W4-F1
#
_entry.id   AF-A0AAW3R0W4-F1
#
_cell.length_a   1.000
_cell.length_b   1.000
_cell.length_c   1.000
_cell.angle_alpha   90.00
_cell.angle_beta   90.00
_cell.angle_gamma   90.00
#
_symmetry.space_group_name_H-M   'P 1'
#
loop_
_entity.id
_entity.type
_entity.pdbx_description
1 polymer ?
#
loop_
_entity_poly.entity_id
_entity_poly.type
_entity_poly.pdbx_seq_one_letter_code
_entity_poly.pdbx_strand_id
1 'polypeptide(L)' 'MEPRDDLIPASTSDAAEVLMHALCYDGRRRTHDAAELMARLVAERLVAYLERSGFVVMRAPTSNAPDSSRHPHPHRR' A
#
# COMPACT_ATOMS: atom_id res chain seq x y z
N MET A 1 20.89 0.08 -5.67
CA MET A 1 19.64 0.87 -5.47
C MET A 1 20.09 2.30 -5.36
N GLU A 2 19.76 3.16 -6.33
CA GLU A 2 20.03 4.60 -6.21
C GLU A 2 19.17 5.16 -5.05
N PRO A 3 19.72 5.98 -4.15
CA PRO A 3 18.93 6.65 -3.14
C PRO A 3 17.90 7.55 -3.83
N ARG A 4 16.64 7.38 -3.46
CA ARG A 4 15.54 8.21 -3.94
C ARG A 4 15.32 9.32 -2.92
N ASP A 5 15.58 10.55 -3.33
CA ASP A 5 15.48 11.73 -2.45
C ASP A 5 14.03 12.14 -2.15
N ASP A 6 13.05 11.55 -2.85
CA ASP A 6 11.62 11.87 -2.74
C ASP A 6 10.82 10.89 -1.87
N LEU A 7 11.49 9.95 -1.19
CA LEU A 7 10.84 8.98 -0.31
C LEU A 7 10.14 9.66 0.88
N ILE A 8 8.92 9.21 1.15
CA ILE A 8 8.14 9.66 2.32
C ILE A 8 7.97 8.52 3.32
N PRO A 9 8.01 8.79 4.64
CA PRO A 9 7.68 7.79 5.64
C PRO A 9 6.26 7.25 5.44
N ALA A 10 6.12 5.93 5.40
CA ALA A 10 4.82 5.27 5.37
C ALA A 10 4.24 5.22 6.80
N SER A 11 2.92 5.43 6.91
CA SER A 11 2.24 5.17 8.18
C SER A 11 2.23 3.67 8.48
N THR A 12 2.15 3.29 9.76
CA THR A 12 2.02 1.88 10.16
C THR A 12 0.75 1.26 9.59
N SER A 13 -0.33 2.04 9.48
CA SER A 13 -1.58 1.64 8.84
C SER A 13 -1.43 1.35 7.35
N ASP A 14 -0.75 2.24 6.62
CA ASP A 14 -0.50 2.08 5.17
C ASP A 14 0.32 0.81 4.93
N ALA A 15 1.35 0.58 5.74
CA ALA A 15 2.19 -0.61 5.65
C ALA A 15 1.39 -1.89 5.95
N ALA A 16 0.52 -1.87 6.96
CA ALA A 16 -0.31 -3.02 7.31
C ALA A 16 -1.33 -3.34 6.20
N GLU A 17 -1.93 -2.33 5.57
CA GLU A 17 -2.88 -2.52 4.47
C GLU A 17 -2.21 -3.17 3.25
N VAL A 18 -1.02 -2.69 2.87
CA VAL A 18 -0.25 -3.26 1.76
C VAL A 18 0.17 -4.70 2.05
N LEU A 19 0.61 -4.98 3.29
CA LEU A 19 0.98 -6.34 3.70
C LEU A 19 -0.23 -7.27 3.73
N MET A 20 -1.36 -6.83 4.26
CA MET A 20 -2.62 -7.58 4.23
C MET A 20 -3.01 -7.90 2.79
N HIS A 21 -2.92 -6.91 1.89
CA HIS A 21 -3.19 -7.11 0.47
C HIS A 21 -2.25 -8.17 -0.13
N ALA A 22 -0.93 -8.06 0.09
CA ALA A 22 0.03 -9.04 -0.41
C ALA A 22 -0.25 -10.46 0.12
N LEU A 23 -0.68 -10.59 1.38
CA LEU A 23 -0.99 -11.88 2.01
C LEU A 23 -2.29 -12.50 1.50
N CYS A 24 -3.26 -11.68 1.07
CA CYS A 24 -4.52 -12.15 0.49
C CYS A 24 -4.42 -12.53 -1.00
N TYR A 25 -3.38 -12.04 -1.69
CA TYR A 25 -3.22 -12.18 -3.14
C TYR A 25 -1.85 -12.79 -3.48
N ASP A 26 -1.81 -14.12 -3.59
CA ASP A 26 -0.69 -14.83 -4.23
C ASP A 26 -0.92 -14.91 -5.75
N GLY A 27 -0.52 -13.86 -6.46
CA GLY A 27 -0.65 -13.77 -7.91
C GLY A 27 -2.10 -13.73 -8.40
N ARG A 28 -2.55 -14.77 -9.11
CA ARG A 28 -3.85 -14.78 -9.85
C ARG A 28 -5.02 -15.35 -9.03
N ARG A 29 -4.79 -15.86 -7.82
CA ARG A 29 -5.81 -16.58 -7.05
C ARG A 29 -5.98 -15.94 -5.66
N ARG A 30 -7.18 -15.41 -5.39
CA ARG A 30 -7.58 -15.01 -4.02
C ARG A 30 -7.53 -16.24 -3.12
N THR A 31 -6.77 -16.16 -2.03
CA THR A 31 -6.87 -17.12 -0.94
C THR A 31 -8.19 -16.90 -0.20
N HIS A 32 -8.86 -17.99 0.17
CA HIS A 32 -10.19 -18.07 0.78
C HIS A 32 -10.43 -17.05 1.91
N ASP A 33 -11.66 -16.62 2.18
CA ASP A 33 -12.00 -15.53 3.14
C ASP A 33 -11.42 -15.70 4.57
N ALA A 34 -11.21 -16.94 5.03
CA ALA A 34 -10.52 -17.21 6.30
C ALA A 34 -9.05 -16.70 6.33
N ALA A 35 -8.45 -16.51 5.16
CA ALA A 35 -7.12 -15.93 5.00
C ALA A 35 -7.12 -14.41 5.21
N GLU A 36 -8.24 -13.70 5.04
CA GLU A 36 -8.28 -12.24 5.19
C GLU A 36 -8.09 -11.80 6.65
N LEU A 37 -8.80 -12.46 7.58
CA LEU A 37 -8.62 -12.21 9.01
C LEU A 37 -7.22 -12.58 9.49
N MET A 38 -6.68 -13.72 9.03
CA MET A 38 -5.30 -14.11 9.35
C MET A 38 -4.28 -13.15 8.72
N ALA A 39 -4.48 -12.72 7.48
CA ALA A 39 -3.62 -11.77 6.79
C ALA A 39 -3.56 -10.44 7.53
N ARG A 40 -4.71 -9.93 7.98
CA ARG A 40 -4.77 -8.72 8.80
C ARG A 40 -3.97 -8.86 10.09
N LEU A 41 -4.18 -9.94 10.85
CA LEU A 41 -3.47 -10.19 12.10
C LEU A 41 -1.94 -10.28 11.88
N VAL A 42 -1.52 -10.98 10.81
CA VAL A 42 -0.11 -11.13 10.45
C VAL A 42 0.48 -9.78 10.04
N ALA A 43 -0.22 -8.99 9.22
CA ALA A 43 0.22 -7.67 8.79
C ALA A 43 0.43 -6.72 9.98
N GLU A 44 -0.55 -6.61 10.87
CA GLU A 44 -0.46 -5.80 12.09
C GLU A 44 0.74 -6.23 12.96
N ARG A 45 0.94 -7.54 13.11
CA ARG A 45 2.04 -8.08 13.93
C ARG A 45 3.41 -7.81 13.30
N LEU A 46 3.55 -7.90 11.98
CA LEU A 46 4.79 -7.58 11.28
C LEU A 46 5.13 -6.09 11.42
N VAL A 47 4.17 -5.20 11.19
CA VAL A 47 4.37 -3.75 11.35
C VAL A 47 4.77 -3.40 12.77
N ALA A 48 4.10 -3.97 13.77
CA ALA A 48 4.43 -3.73 15.16
C ALA A 48 5.84 -4.24 15.54
N TYR A 49 6.32 -5.31 14.89
CA TYR A 49 7.71 -5.77 15.07
C TYR A 49 8.71 -4.84 14.38
N LEU A 50 8.41 -4.36 13.17
CA LEU A 50 9.25 -3.40 12.46
C LEU A 50 9.44 -2.13 13.29
N GLU A 51 8.36 -1.58 13.84
CA GLU A 51 8.40 -0.39 14.70
C GLU A 51 9.23 -0.63 15.97
N ARG A 52 8.98 -1.74 16.68
CA ARG A 52 9.75 -2.10 17.89
C ARG A 52 11.23 -2.32 17.63
N SER A 53 11.58 -2.80 16.44
CA SER A 53 12.97 -3.01 16.02
C SER A 53 13.62 -1.74 15.43
N GLY A 54 12.91 -0.62 15.37
CA GLY A 54 13.43 0.66 14.88
C GLY A 54 13.50 0.80 13.36
N PHE A 55 12.81 -0.07 12.61
CA PHE A 55 12.72 0.05 11.15
C PHE A 55 11.66 1.07 10.76
N VAL A 56 12.01 1.91 9.78
CA VAL A 56 11.08 2.86 9.15
C VAL A 56 10.81 2.41 7.72
N VAL A 57 9.54 2.18 7.40
CA VAL A 57 9.12 1.87 6.04
C VAL A 57 8.97 3.18 5.28
N MET A 58 9.65 3.28 4.14
CA MET A 58 9.55 4.42 3.24
C MET A 58 8.76 4.01 2.00
N ARG A 59 7.86 4.87 1.53
CA ARG A 59 7.15 4.69 0.27
C ARG A 59 7.57 5.76 -0.72
N ALA A 60 7.58 5.39 -2.00
CA ALA A 60 7.67 6.38 -3.06
C ALA A 60 6.43 7.28 -3.02
N PRO A 61 6.56 8.56 -3.39
CA PRO A 61 5.41 9.43 -3.54
C PRO A 61 4.52 8.81 -4.62
N THR A 62 3.23 8.64 -4.31
CA THR A 62 2.28 8.22 -5.34
C THR A 62 2.25 9.32 -6.38
N SER A 63 2.79 9.03 -7.57
CA SER A 63 2.62 9.88 -8.75
C SER A 63 1.15 10.26 -8.79
N ASN A 64 0.89 11.55 -8.62
CA ASN A 64 -0.44 12.15 -8.60
C ASN A 64 -1.33 11.41 -9.60
N ALA A 65 -2.46 10.85 -9.14
CA ALA A 65 -3.41 10.20 -10.03
C ALA A 65 -3.68 11.15 -11.22
N PRO A 66 -3.73 10.66 -12.47
CA PRO A 66 -4.03 11.52 -13.59
C PRO A 66 -5.35 12.22 -13.28
N ASP A 67 -5.28 13.54 -13.17
CA ASP A 67 -6.42 14.40 -12.90
C ASP A 67 -7.48 14.16 -13.98
N SER A 68 -8.47 13.33 -13.65
CA SER A 68 -9.60 13.05 -14.54
C SER A 68 -10.46 14.30 -14.77
N SER A 69 -10.18 15.41 -14.08
CA SER A 69 -10.82 16.71 -14.32
C SER A 69 -10.42 17.33 -15.66
N ARG A 70 -9.45 16.76 -16.38
CA ARG A 70 -9.13 17.13 -17.77
C ARG A 70 -9.93 16.38 -18.83
N HIS A 71 -11.09 15.81 -18.49
CA HIS A 71 -11.99 15.31 -19.53
C HIS A 71 -12.63 16.51 -20.27
N PRO A 72 -12.34 16.73 -21.56
CA PRO A 72 -12.99 17.79 -22.32
C PRO A 72 -14.48 17.47 -22.40
N HIS A 73 -15.35 18.34 -21.88
CA HIS A 73 -16.79 18.18 -22.03
C HIS A 73 -17.14 18.23 -23.54
N PRO A 74 -17.79 17.19 -24.10
CA PRO A 74 -17.93 17.02 -25.55
C PRO A 74 -18.95 17.96 -26.23
N HIS A 75 -19.56 18.90 -25.52
CA HIS A 75 -20.59 19.78 -26.09
C HIS A 75 -20.39 21.24 -25.67
N ARG A 76 -19.62 21.98 -26.48
CA ARG A 76 -19.72 23.44 -26.56
C ARG A 76 -19.76 23.82 -28.04
N ARG A 77 -20.99 23.89 -28.58
CA ARG A 77 -21.32 24.58 -29.83
C ARG A 77 -21.90 25.94 -29.49
#